data_AF-A0A1I0NXF0-F1
#
_entry.id   AF-A0A1I0NXF0-F1
#
_cell.length_a   1.000
_cell.length_b   1.000
_cell.length_c   1.000
_cell.angle_alpha   90.00
_cell.angle_beta   90.00
_cell.angle_gamma   90.00
#
_symmetry.space_group_name_H-M   'P 1'
#
loop_
_entity.id
_entity.type
_entity.pdbx_description
1 polymer ?
#
loop_
_entity_poly.entity_id
_entity_poly.type
_entity_poly.pdbx_seq_one_letter_code
_entity_poly.pdbx_strand_id
1 'polypeptide(L)'
;MRITATVLSLAFAAGTCHAAGFDCGKASTAVEKAICASPAISALDGELGEAFRAALKNHPDKADALKTDQRHWLAERDASVAAYLGDHPGKPLAADVARYPTRIAFLRGLDAKAPKPLDTVQALLPRLPKGSDDVLADLAKAGASVAVAAEVSLDDAKAFPFEPDAAVTKALAELDASSGYRKLDGMPVSSVFSVGGTASCWTEVPFRIEGRKAIAVDAPGAWAPDCMSRHGMARVGSDIIATVLSNPSPDEMNLGISRWEGTRFGPDAQLTMRFDHALVSGGSACAPKQSPCEDFAAVAMAAAARYERSPVQGTLDRPLKGAAKVSYDALLAAARAPGGLAPKGESATFRDLPDFGGAVGEGMMTGYGDEATFFPIDFRGETLLGYIGHGHVGWRVNDDWMLSAWRLKAGTLEPVASMYVKVERGALLLSAVVPAPEPQSL
;
A
#
# COMPACT_ATOMS: atom_id res chain seq x y z
N MET A 1 -44.95 18.08 -58.04
CA MET A 1 -44.34 17.21 -57.01
C MET A 1 -42.83 17.23 -57.19
N ARG A 2 -42.10 18.00 -56.38
CA ARG A 2 -40.63 17.99 -56.30
C ARG A 2 -40.27 18.13 -54.83
N ILE A 3 -39.69 17.08 -54.27
CA ILE A 3 -39.29 16.97 -52.87
C ILE A 3 -37.92 17.65 -52.73
N THR A 4 -37.87 18.79 -52.05
CA THR A 4 -36.62 19.41 -51.60
C THR A 4 -36.18 18.74 -50.29
N ALA A 5 -35.09 17.96 -50.36
CA ALA A 5 -34.44 17.38 -49.20
C ALA A 5 -33.52 18.42 -48.54
N THR A 6 -33.89 18.88 -47.35
CA THR A 6 -33.06 19.76 -46.52
C THR A 6 -32.02 18.90 -45.79
N VAL A 7 -30.75 19.05 -46.15
CA VAL A 7 -29.63 18.45 -45.42
C VAL A 7 -29.41 19.26 -44.14
N LEU A 8 -29.77 18.68 -42.99
CA LEU A 8 -29.47 19.23 -41.67
C LEU A 8 -28.02 18.85 -41.30
N SER A 9 -27.10 19.78 -41.52
CA SER A 9 -25.71 19.64 -41.06
C SER A 9 -25.66 19.68 -39.54
N LEU A 10 -25.45 18.51 -38.92
CA LEU A 10 -25.13 18.39 -37.50
C LEU A 10 -23.68 18.88 -37.28
N ALA A 11 -23.52 20.10 -36.79
CA ALA A 11 -22.24 20.58 -36.29
C ALA A 11 -21.92 19.85 -34.98
N PHE A 12 -21.02 18.88 -35.04
CA PHE A 12 -20.44 18.25 -33.84
C PHE A 12 -19.55 19.30 -33.17
N ALA A 13 -20.08 19.96 -32.13
CA ALA A 13 -19.25 20.71 -31.22
C ALA A 13 -18.38 19.71 -30.46
N ALA A 14 -17.09 19.63 -30.80
CA ALA A 14 -16.09 18.95 -29.99
C ALA A 14 -15.96 19.73 -28.67
N GLY A 15 -16.82 19.42 -27.71
CA GLY A 15 -16.71 19.92 -26.35
C GLY A 15 -15.40 19.43 -25.76
N THR A 16 -14.59 20.36 -25.26
CA THR A 16 -13.48 20.06 -24.37
C THR A 16 -14.07 19.37 -23.14
N CYS A 17 -14.10 18.04 -23.12
CA CYS A 17 -14.49 17.29 -21.95
C CYS A 17 -13.36 17.44 -20.91
N HIS A 18 -13.41 18.53 -20.14
CA HIS A 18 -12.64 18.63 -18.90
C HIS A 18 -13.31 17.72 -17.89
N ALA A 19 -12.76 16.53 -17.72
CA ALA A 19 -13.05 15.69 -16.58
C ALA A 19 -11.88 14.76 -16.34
N ALA A 20 -10.67 15.27 -16.16
CA ALA A 20 -9.53 14.61 -15.53
C ALA A 20 -8.70 15.74 -14.90
N GLY A 21 -7.84 15.43 -13.92
CA GLY A 21 -6.92 16.39 -13.30
C GLY A 21 -5.85 16.90 -14.26
N PHE A 22 -5.78 16.34 -15.48
CA PHE A 22 -4.87 16.68 -16.56
C PHE A 22 -5.60 16.74 -17.91
N ASP A 23 -4.92 17.24 -18.93
CA ASP A 23 -5.45 17.34 -20.30
C ASP A 23 -5.41 15.98 -21.00
N CYS A 24 -6.58 15.35 -21.15
CA CYS A 24 -6.71 14.06 -21.84
C CYS A 24 -6.24 14.08 -23.30
N GLY A 25 -6.19 15.24 -23.96
CA GLY A 25 -5.60 15.37 -25.30
C GLY A 25 -4.08 15.22 -25.31
N LYS A 26 -3.43 15.28 -24.14
CA LYS A 26 -1.99 15.12 -23.94
C LYS A 26 -1.63 13.79 -23.26
N ALA A 27 -2.61 12.92 -23.00
CA ALA A 27 -2.39 11.61 -22.40
C ALA A 27 -1.40 10.78 -23.24
N SER A 28 -0.29 10.40 -22.61
CA SER A 28 0.85 9.75 -23.24
C SER A 28 1.04 8.31 -22.74
N THR A 29 0.78 8.05 -21.47
CA THR A 29 0.94 6.73 -20.84
C THR A 29 -0.32 5.87 -21.00
N ALA A 30 -0.17 4.55 -20.81
CA ALA A 30 -1.32 3.63 -20.81
C ALA A 30 -2.29 3.95 -19.66
N VAL A 31 -1.76 4.32 -18.49
CA VAL A 31 -2.53 4.76 -17.32
C VAL A 31 -3.34 6.01 -17.63
N GLU A 32 -2.73 7.06 -18.15
CA GLU A 32 -3.41 8.32 -18.48
C GLU A 32 -4.54 8.09 -19.49
N LYS A 33 -4.28 7.28 -20.52
CA LYS A 33 -5.29 6.91 -21.53
C LYS A 33 -6.44 6.12 -20.93
N ALA A 34 -6.15 5.20 -20.00
CA ALA A 34 -7.18 4.41 -19.33
C ALA A 34 -8.06 5.27 -18.41
N ILE A 35 -7.46 6.21 -17.66
CA ILE A 35 -8.19 7.19 -16.85
C ILE A 35 -9.13 8.01 -17.74
N CYS A 36 -8.60 8.60 -18.83
CA CYS A 36 -9.39 9.40 -19.77
C CYS A 36 -10.48 8.62 -20.51
N ALA A 37 -10.29 7.32 -20.72
CA ALA A 37 -11.27 6.44 -21.36
C ALA A 37 -12.40 6.02 -20.41
N SER A 38 -12.27 6.25 -19.09
CA SER A 38 -13.26 5.88 -18.09
C SER A 38 -13.94 7.13 -17.51
N PRO A 39 -15.14 7.52 -17.98
CA PRO A 39 -15.78 8.78 -17.57
C PRO A 39 -15.91 8.97 -16.05
N ALA A 40 -16.19 7.90 -15.31
CA ALA A 40 -16.30 7.94 -13.85
C ALA A 40 -14.95 8.20 -13.16
N ILE A 41 -13.89 7.50 -13.58
CA ILE A 41 -12.55 7.67 -13.00
C ILE A 41 -11.95 9.01 -13.42
N SER A 42 -12.19 9.40 -14.67
CA SER A 42 -11.81 10.70 -15.20
C SER A 42 -12.43 11.82 -14.32
N ALA A 43 -13.74 11.76 -14.03
CA ALA A 43 -14.40 12.74 -13.16
C ALA A 43 -13.79 12.80 -11.75
N LEU A 44 -13.50 11.64 -11.14
CA LEU A 44 -12.84 11.55 -9.85
C LEU A 44 -11.42 12.13 -9.86
N ASP A 45 -10.65 11.93 -10.91
CA ASP A 45 -9.31 12.52 -11.08
C ASP A 45 -9.39 14.05 -11.20
N GLY A 46 -10.42 14.57 -11.88
CA GLY A 46 -10.73 16.00 -11.90
C GLY A 46 -11.06 16.57 -10.52
N GLU A 47 -11.95 15.91 -9.79
CA GLU A 47 -12.37 16.28 -8.44
C GLU A 47 -11.20 16.25 -7.44
N LEU A 48 -10.32 15.26 -7.55
CA LEU A 48 -9.09 15.17 -6.78
C LEU A 48 -8.16 16.34 -7.08
N GLY A 49 -7.99 16.70 -8.36
CA GLY A 49 -7.20 17.85 -8.76
C GLY A 49 -7.74 19.16 -8.16
N GLU A 50 -9.06 19.33 -8.07
CA GLU A 50 -9.68 20.47 -7.38
C GLU A 50 -9.43 20.46 -5.88
N ALA A 51 -9.62 19.31 -5.22
CA ALA A 51 -9.36 19.15 -3.79
C ALA A 51 -7.89 19.45 -3.44
N PHE A 52 -6.94 18.98 -4.26
CA PHE A 52 -5.52 19.25 -4.08
C PHE A 52 -5.18 20.74 -4.23
N ARG A 53 -5.71 21.42 -5.26
CA ARG A 53 -5.52 22.86 -5.44
C ARG A 53 -6.11 23.67 -4.28
N ALA A 54 -7.27 23.27 -3.78
CA ALA A 54 -7.88 23.90 -2.61
C ALA A 54 -7.02 23.70 -1.35
N ALA A 55 -6.51 22.49 -1.11
CA ALA A 55 -5.62 22.19 0.01
C ALA A 55 -4.34 23.05 -0.04
N LEU A 56 -3.69 23.18 -1.22
CA LEU A 56 -2.52 24.05 -1.39
C LEU A 56 -2.81 25.52 -1.11
N LYS A 57 -4.00 25.99 -1.51
CA LYS A 57 -4.43 27.38 -1.29
C LYS A 57 -4.72 27.65 0.19
N ASN A 58 -5.35 26.70 0.89
CA ASN A 58 -5.80 26.86 2.26
C ASN A 58 -4.68 26.58 3.30
N HIS A 59 -3.67 25.79 2.92
CA HIS A 59 -2.54 25.40 3.79
C HIS A 59 -1.18 25.75 3.16
N PRO A 60 -0.87 27.04 2.94
CA PRO A 60 0.41 27.44 2.35
C PRO A 60 1.62 27.00 3.20
N ASP A 61 1.45 26.86 4.51
CA ASP A 61 2.45 26.34 5.46
C ASP A 61 2.74 24.84 5.27
N LYS A 62 1.80 24.08 4.69
CA LYS A 62 1.94 22.64 4.41
C LYS A 62 2.21 22.35 2.93
N ALA A 63 2.51 23.36 2.12
CA ALA A 63 2.57 23.22 0.66
C ALA A 63 3.58 22.17 0.19
N ASP A 64 4.74 22.07 0.83
CA ASP A 64 5.76 21.07 0.45
C ASP A 64 5.35 19.66 0.85
N ALA A 65 4.79 19.49 2.05
CA ALA A 65 4.23 18.22 2.51
C ALA A 65 3.10 17.73 1.59
N LEU A 66 2.18 18.63 1.20
CA LEU A 66 1.10 18.34 0.25
C LEU A 66 1.64 17.92 -1.13
N LYS A 67 2.63 18.63 -1.66
CA LYS A 67 3.22 18.27 -2.97
C LYS A 67 3.96 16.95 -2.91
N THR A 68 4.67 16.67 -1.82
CA THR A 68 5.34 15.40 -1.61
C THR A 68 4.31 14.28 -1.59
N ASP A 69 3.39 14.31 -0.62
CA ASP A 69 2.31 13.33 -0.48
C ASP A 69 1.51 13.13 -1.79
N GLN A 70 1.23 14.19 -2.54
CA GLN A 70 0.56 14.07 -3.85
C GLN A 70 1.40 13.32 -4.90
N ARG A 71 2.74 13.43 -4.89
CA ARG A 71 3.60 12.64 -5.79
C ARG A 71 3.59 11.16 -5.41
N HIS A 72 3.64 10.84 -4.12
CA HIS A 72 3.51 9.46 -3.62
C HIS A 72 2.18 8.85 -4.08
N TRP A 73 1.07 9.55 -3.84
CA TRP A 73 -0.25 9.08 -4.24
C TRP A 73 -0.39 8.91 -5.76
N LEU A 74 0.22 9.77 -6.58
CA LEU A 74 0.21 9.60 -8.05
C LEU A 74 0.97 8.34 -8.48
N ALA A 75 2.09 8.02 -7.83
CA ALA A 75 2.80 6.77 -8.08
C ALA A 75 1.98 5.54 -7.67
N GLU A 76 1.34 5.56 -6.50
CA GLU A 76 0.40 4.52 -6.04
C GLU A 76 -0.77 4.33 -7.02
N ARG A 77 -1.35 5.44 -7.50
CA ARG A 77 -2.41 5.44 -8.51
C ARG A 77 -1.96 4.78 -9.80
N ASP A 78 -0.78 5.18 -10.30
CA ASP A 78 -0.25 4.65 -11.56
C ASP A 78 0.07 3.16 -11.45
N ALA A 79 0.62 2.69 -10.33
CA ALA A 79 0.80 1.28 -10.02
C ALA A 79 -0.54 0.52 -10.03
N SER A 80 -1.53 1.02 -9.30
CA SER A 80 -2.85 0.38 -9.17
C SER A 80 -3.57 0.28 -10.51
N VAL A 81 -3.53 1.34 -11.32
CA VAL A 81 -4.14 1.32 -12.67
C VAL A 81 -3.37 0.38 -13.59
N ALA A 82 -2.03 0.37 -13.55
CA ALA A 82 -1.23 -0.55 -14.37
C ALA A 82 -1.51 -2.02 -14.03
N ALA A 83 -1.55 -2.37 -12.74
CA ALA A 83 -1.92 -3.70 -12.26
C ALA A 83 -3.33 -4.09 -12.76
N TYR A 84 -4.32 -3.21 -12.58
CA TYR A 84 -5.68 -3.45 -13.04
C TYR A 84 -5.75 -3.76 -14.54
N LEU A 85 -5.03 -2.98 -15.37
CA LEU A 85 -4.99 -3.18 -16.81
C LEU A 85 -4.31 -4.51 -17.20
N GLY A 86 -3.34 -4.97 -16.41
CA GLY A 86 -2.69 -6.27 -16.56
C GLY A 86 -3.65 -7.43 -16.28
N ASP A 87 -4.36 -7.36 -15.16
CA ASP A 87 -5.30 -8.40 -14.72
C ASP A 87 -6.58 -8.44 -15.55
N HIS A 88 -7.02 -7.28 -16.05
CA HIS A 88 -8.31 -7.11 -16.73
C HIS A 88 -8.13 -6.49 -18.12
N PRO A 89 -7.42 -7.16 -19.05
CA PRO A 89 -7.09 -6.60 -20.35
C PRO A 89 -8.36 -6.23 -21.14
N GLY A 90 -8.46 -4.97 -21.54
CA GLY A 90 -9.58 -4.43 -22.30
C GLY A 90 -10.87 -4.19 -21.51
N LYS A 91 -10.86 -4.34 -20.18
CA LYS A 91 -11.98 -4.00 -19.31
C LYS A 91 -11.91 -2.53 -18.87
N PRO A 92 -13.07 -1.88 -18.61
CA PRO A 92 -13.08 -0.55 -18.02
C PRO A 92 -12.51 -0.61 -16.60
N LEU A 93 -11.90 0.49 -16.14
CA LEU A 93 -11.40 0.60 -14.77
C LEU A 93 -12.52 0.38 -13.74
N ALA A 94 -12.22 -0.37 -12.68
CA ALA A 94 -13.13 -0.53 -11.55
C ALA A 94 -13.33 0.80 -10.81
N ALA A 95 -14.50 0.98 -10.18
CA ALA A 95 -14.87 2.23 -9.52
C ALA A 95 -13.98 2.58 -8.32
N ASP A 96 -13.37 1.58 -7.70
CA ASP A 96 -12.52 1.66 -6.53
C ASP A 96 -11.01 1.69 -6.85
N VAL A 97 -10.62 1.64 -8.14
CA VAL A 97 -9.21 1.69 -8.56
C VAL A 97 -8.50 2.90 -7.94
N ALA A 98 -7.28 2.71 -7.44
CA ALA A 98 -6.49 3.74 -6.77
C ALA A 98 -7.16 4.48 -5.59
N ARG A 99 -8.35 4.06 -5.14
CA ARG A 99 -9.08 4.62 -3.98
C ARG A 99 -9.28 6.14 -4.04
N TYR A 100 -9.66 6.67 -5.22
CA TYR A 100 -9.91 8.11 -5.41
C TYR A 100 -10.83 8.73 -4.34
N PRO A 101 -11.99 8.13 -3.97
CA PRO A 101 -12.88 8.75 -2.98
C PRO A 101 -12.19 8.97 -1.62
N THR A 102 -11.42 8.00 -1.15
CA THR A 102 -10.65 8.11 0.11
C THR A 102 -9.62 9.23 0.02
N ARG A 103 -8.91 9.35 -1.11
CA ARG A 103 -7.93 10.43 -1.30
C ARG A 103 -8.58 11.81 -1.35
N ILE A 104 -9.71 11.94 -2.04
CA ILE A 104 -10.49 13.20 -2.09
C ILE A 104 -10.98 13.57 -0.68
N ALA A 105 -11.51 12.60 0.06
CA ALA A 105 -11.95 12.80 1.44
C ALA A 105 -10.80 13.22 2.35
N PHE A 106 -9.61 12.63 2.21
CA PHE A 106 -8.40 13.02 2.95
C PHE A 106 -8.05 14.49 2.71
N LEU A 107 -7.94 14.91 1.45
CA LEU A 107 -7.59 16.29 1.08
C LEU A 107 -8.62 17.31 1.58
N ARG A 108 -9.91 16.96 1.52
CA ARG A 108 -11.00 17.80 2.04
C ARG A 108 -11.08 17.80 3.57
N GLY A 109 -10.59 16.73 4.21
CA GLY A 109 -10.63 16.52 5.65
C GLY A 109 -9.45 17.11 6.42
N LEU A 110 -8.51 17.81 5.76
CA LEU A 110 -7.33 18.38 6.42
C LEU A 110 -7.66 19.35 7.57
N ASP A 111 -8.81 20.03 7.49
CA ASP A 111 -9.35 20.93 8.52
C ASP A 111 -10.43 20.30 9.41
N ALA A 112 -10.79 19.04 9.14
CA ALA A 112 -11.83 18.37 9.91
C ALA A 112 -11.38 18.20 11.36
N LYS A 113 -12.24 18.62 12.29
CA LYS A 113 -11.99 18.41 13.71
C LYS A 113 -12.07 16.92 14.00
N ALA A 114 -10.98 16.36 14.50
CA ALA A 114 -10.98 14.98 14.92
C ALA A 114 -11.94 14.75 16.09
N PRO A 115 -12.74 13.66 16.08
CA PRO A 115 -13.55 13.29 17.22
C PRO A 115 -12.67 12.80 18.37
N LYS A 116 -13.17 12.84 19.61
CA LYS A 116 -12.43 12.27 20.75
C LYS A 116 -12.36 10.74 20.66
N PRO A 117 -11.23 10.11 20.98
CA PRO A 117 -9.93 10.69 21.36
C PRO A 117 -8.94 10.91 20.19
N LEU A 118 -9.37 10.82 18.93
CA LEU A 118 -8.49 11.10 17.78
C LEU A 118 -7.96 12.54 17.79
N ASP A 119 -8.67 13.51 18.37
CA ASP A 119 -8.14 14.86 18.62
C ASP A 119 -6.85 14.84 19.44
N THR A 120 -6.81 14.00 20.48
CA THR A 120 -5.66 13.83 21.35
C THR A 120 -4.53 13.11 20.61
N VAL A 121 -4.85 12.04 19.86
CA VAL A 121 -3.86 11.34 19.03
C VAL A 121 -3.26 12.30 18.00
N GLN A 122 -4.10 13.06 17.28
CA GLN A 122 -3.68 14.00 16.26
C GLN A 122 -2.77 15.09 16.84
N ALA A 123 -3.08 15.61 18.03
CA ALA A 123 -2.24 16.58 18.73
C ALA A 123 -0.88 16.02 19.18
N LEU A 124 -0.76 14.70 19.33
CA LEU A 124 0.47 14.00 19.74
C LEU A 124 1.37 13.62 18.55
N LEU A 125 0.84 13.61 17.32
CA LEU A 125 1.56 13.20 16.12
C LEU A 125 2.93 13.90 15.89
N PRO A 126 3.16 15.16 16.27
CA PRO A 126 4.50 15.75 16.17
C PRO A 126 5.59 15.04 17.00
N ARG A 127 5.21 14.16 17.94
CA ARG A 127 6.12 13.33 18.74
C ARG A 127 6.43 11.97 18.09
N LEU A 128 5.79 11.66 16.96
CA LEU A 128 5.93 10.38 16.30
C LEU A 128 7.35 10.24 15.70
N PRO A 129 8.07 9.13 15.96
CA PRO A 129 9.37 8.91 15.34
C PRO A 129 9.24 8.66 13.84
N LYS A 130 10.32 8.93 13.09
CA LYS A 130 10.42 8.50 11.69
C LYS A 130 10.36 6.98 11.61
N GLY A 131 9.71 6.45 10.57
CA GLY A 131 9.56 5.01 10.39
C GLY A 131 8.58 4.34 11.35
N SER A 132 7.69 5.11 12.00
CA SER A 132 6.66 4.53 12.87
C SER A 132 5.70 3.64 12.07
N ASP A 133 5.50 2.41 12.54
CA ASP A 133 4.57 1.42 11.96
C ASP A 133 3.37 1.16 12.89
N ASP A 134 3.42 1.65 14.13
CA ASP A 134 2.35 1.59 15.12
C ASP A 134 2.27 2.91 15.89
N VAL A 135 1.35 3.78 15.44
CA VAL A 135 1.19 5.13 16.01
C VAL A 135 0.93 5.13 17.51
N LEU A 136 0.11 4.20 18.03
CA LEU A 136 -0.25 4.23 19.44
C LEU A 136 0.88 3.67 20.31
N ALA A 137 1.52 2.58 19.88
CA ALA A 137 2.65 2.02 20.60
C ALA A 137 3.85 2.98 20.61
N ASP A 138 4.11 3.66 19.50
CA ASP A 138 5.23 4.59 19.40
C ASP A 138 4.98 5.90 20.15
N LEU A 139 3.74 6.41 20.17
CA LEU A 139 3.37 7.52 21.05
C LEU A 139 3.47 7.14 22.54
N ALA A 140 3.09 5.91 22.91
CA ALA A 140 3.26 5.41 24.27
C ALA A 140 4.75 5.35 24.66
N LYS A 141 5.62 4.81 23.79
CA LYS A 141 7.08 4.80 23.99
C LYS A 141 7.66 6.22 24.10
N ALA A 142 7.09 7.17 23.36
CA ALA A 142 7.45 8.58 23.43
C ALA A 142 6.94 9.29 24.70
N GLY A 143 6.26 8.59 25.61
CA GLY A 143 5.76 9.13 26.89
C GLY A 143 4.47 9.95 26.73
N ALA A 144 3.67 9.70 25.69
CA ALA A 144 2.32 10.22 25.62
C ALA A 144 1.38 9.49 26.61
N SER A 145 0.23 10.09 26.93
CA SER A 145 -0.81 9.43 27.74
C SER A 145 -1.58 8.41 26.91
N VAL A 146 -0.87 7.38 26.45
CA VAL A 146 -1.37 6.27 25.64
C VAL A 146 -0.90 4.97 26.29
N ALA A 147 -1.81 4.03 26.48
CA ALA A 147 -1.48 2.69 26.93
C ALA A 147 -2.17 1.67 26.01
N VAL A 148 -1.37 0.90 25.28
CA VAL A 148 -1.84 -0.14 24.37
C VAL A 148 -2.04 -1.44 25.15
N ALA A 149 -3.16 -2.12 24.93
CA ALA A 149 -3.43 -3.41 25.55
C ALA A 149 -2.48 -4.48 25.02
N ALA A 150 -1.91 -5.27 25.94
CA ALA A 150 -1.09 -6.41 25.59
C ALA A 150 -1.97 -7.56 25.06
N GLU A 151 -1.44 -8.33 24.13
CA GLU A 151 -2.03 -9.60 23.71
C GLU A 151 -1.54 -10.70 24.63
N VAL A 152 -2.46 -11.41 25.28
CA VAL A 152 -2.15 -12.56 26.13
C VAL A 152 -2.63 -13.81 25.41
N SER A 153 -1.68 -14.66 25.00
CA SER A 153 -1.98 -15.91 24.30
C SER A 153 -2.83 -16.84 25.15
N LEU A 154 -3.76 -17.55 24.49
CA LEU A 154 -4.60 -18.58 25.07
C LEU A 154 -4.41 -19.87 24.27
N ASP A 155 -3.68 -20.82 24.85
CA ASP A 155 -3.52 -22.16 24.28
C ASP A 155 -4.75 -23.05 24.55
N ASP A 156 -5.50 -22.74 25.62
CA ASP A 156 -6.75 -23.40 25.97
C ASP A 156 -7.73 -22.45 26.67
N ALA A 157 -9.01 -22.81 26.64
CA ALA A 157 -10.08 -22.01 27.25
C ALA A 157 -9.99 -21.89 28.79
N LYS A 158 -9.26 -22.79 29.47
CA LYS A 158 -9.10 -22.76 30.94
C LYS A 158 -8.09 -21.70 31.38
N ALA A 159 -7.19 -21.28 30.49
CA ALA A 159 -6.29 -20.16 30.72
C ALA A 159 -7.00 -18.79 30.70
N PHE A 160 -8.26 -18.74 30.27
CA PHE A 160 -9.06 -17.53 30.26
C PHE A 160 -9.40 -17.07 31.70
N PRO A 161 -9.09 -15.81 32.09
CA PRO A 161 -9.13 -15.41 33.49
C PRO A 161 -10.51 -14.97 34.00
N PHE A 162 -11.53 -14.93 33.14
CA PHE A 162 -12.88 -14.47 33.48
C PHE A 162 -13.90 -15.62 33.38
N GLU A 163 -15.05 -15.46 34.02
CA GLU A 163 -16.23 -16.32 33.85
C GLU A 163 -16.95 -15.91 32.55
N PRO A 164 -16.85 -16.69 31.45
CA PRO A 164 -17.42 -16.31 30.17
C PRO A 164 -18.95 -16.52 30.16
N ASP A 165 -19.66 -15.63 29.46
CA ASP A 165 -21.03 -15.93 29.03
C ASP A 165 -21.07 -16.93 27.86
N ALA A 166 -22.27 -17.21 27.33
CA ALA A 166 -22.42 -18.18 26.24
C ALA A 166 -21.68 -17.78 24.95
N ALA A 167 -21.63 -16.48 24.61
CA ALA A 167 -21.00 -16.00 23.40
C ALA A 167 -19.47 -16.02 23.53
N VAL A 168 -18.93 -15.59 24.67
CA VAL A 168 -17.49 -15.70 24.97
C VAL A 168 -17.07 -17.17 25.06
N THR A 169 -17.91 -18.03 25.64
CA THR A 169 -17.65 -19.49 25.69
C THR A 169 -17.54 -20.08 24.29
N LYS A 170 -18.41 -19.66 23.37
CA LYS A 170 -18.33 -20.09 21.97
C LYS A 170 -17.02 -19.64 21.32
N ALA A 171 -16.63 -18.38 21.48
CA ALA A 171 -15.38 -17.86 20.93
C ALA A 171 -14.16 -18.64 21.44
N LEU A 172 -14.12 -18.96 22.73
CA LEU A 172 -13.07 -19.77 23.36
C LEU A 172 -13.04 -21.24 22.87
N ALA A 173 -14.13 -21.75 22.30
CA ALA A 173 -14.19 -23.08 21.72
C ALA A 173 -13.70 -23.13 20.26
N GLU A 174 -13.58 -21.97 19.62
CA GLU A 174 -13.23 -21.79 18.19
C GLU A 174 -11.83 -21.17 18.01
N LEU A 175 -10.97 -21.25 19.03
CA LEU A 175 -9.61 -20.70 18.99
C LEU A 175 -8.75 -21.43 17.94
N ASP A 176 -8.14 -20.67 17.04
CA ASP A 176 -7.06 -21.10 16.15
C ASP A 176 -5.68 -21.03 16.86
N ALA A 177 -4.61 -21.44 16.18
CA ALA A 177 -3.25 -21.52 16.71
C ALA A 177 -2.67 -20.17 17.20
N SER A 178 -3.19 -19.04 16.72
CA SER A 178 -2.84 -17.71 17.20
C SER A 178 -4.07 -17.05 17.81
N SER A 179 -4.34 -17.34 19.07
CA SER A 179 -5.50 -16.80 19.78
C SER A 179 -5.13 -16.28 21.16
N GLY A 180 -5.95 -15.38 21.69
CA GLY A 180 -5.67 -14.74 22.96
C GLY A 180 -6.77 -13.80 23.43
N TYR A 181 -6.45 -13.01 24.44
CA TYR A 181 -7.30 -11.90 24.86
C TYR A 181 -6.49 -10.62 25.09
N ARG A 182 -7.17 -9.47 25.02
CA ARG A 182 -6.57 -8.16 25.25
C ARG A 182 -6.50 -7.82 26.73
N LYS A 183 -5.30 -7.51 27.23
CA LYS A 183 -5.10 -7.14 28.63
C LYS A 183 -4.56 -5.72 28.75
N LEU A 184 -5.30 -4.88 29.46
CA LEU A 184 -4.81 -3.63 30.01
C LEU A 184 -5.46 -3.38 31.36
N ASP A 185 -4.65 -3.10 32.37
CA ASP A 185 -5.13 -2.96 33.74
C ASP A 185 -6.15 -1.83 33.86
N GLY A 186 -7.27 -2.12 34.54
CA GLY A 186 -8.37 -1.20 34.75
C GLY A 186 -9.21 -0.89 33.50
N MET A 187 -9.11 -1.67 32.42
CA MET A 187 -10.09 -1.58 31.32
C MET A 187 -11.38 -2.32 31.70
N PRO A 188 -12.57 -1.72 31.53
CA PRO A 188 -13.86 -2.36 31.76
C PRO A 188 -14.32 -3.22 30.56
N VAL A 189 -13.50 -3.30 29.51
CA VAL A 189 -13.78 -4.00 28.25
C VAL A 189 -12.49 -4.63 27.73
N SER A 190 -12.61 -5.78 27.09
CA SER A 190 -11.54 -6.57 26.47
C SER A 190 -12.12 -7.31 25.25
N SER A 191 -11.30 -8.06 24.53
CA SER A 191 -11.75 -8.97 23.48
C SER A 191 -11.01 -10.30 23.57
N VAL A 192 -11.70 -11.39 23.23
CA VAL A 192 -11.06 -12.64 22.82
C VAL A 192 -10.86 -12.54 21.31
N PHE A 193 -9.66 -12.84 20.84
CA PHE A 193 -9.33 -12.81 19.43
C PHE A 193 -8.75 -14.14 18.97
N SER A 194 -8.92 -14.42 17.68
CA SER A 194 -8.25 -15.48 16.96
C SER A 194 -7.78 -14.96 15.61
N VAL A 195 -6.56 -15.30 15.24
CA VAL A 195 -5.94 -14.96 13.96
C VAL A 195 -5.64 -16.25 13.21
N GLY A 196 -6.27 -16.41 12.06
CA GLY A 196 -6.21 -17.63 11.27
C GLY A 196 -5.82 -17.40 9.82
N GLY A 197 -5.41 -18.48 9.17
CA GLY A 197 -5.12 -18.51 7.74
C GLY A 197 -3.83 -17.81 7.31
N THR A 198 -3.45 -18.02 6.05
CA THR A 198 -2.22 -17.45 5.48
C THR A 198 -2.30 -15.95 5.25
N ALA A 199 -3.48 -15.34 5.33
CA ALA A 199 -3.70 -13.90 5.25
C ALA A 199 -3.83 -13.23 6.63
N SER A 200 -3.72 -14.00 7.72
CA SER A 200 -3.82 -13.50 9.10
C SER A 200 -5.13 -12.74 9.33
N CYS A 201 -6.25 -13.43 9.14
CA CYS A 201 -7.58 -12.85 9.27
C CYS A 201 -8.06 -12.90 10.71
N TRP A 202 -8.68 -11.81 11.18
CA TRP A 202 -9.12 -11.66 12.56
C TRP A 202 -10.56 -12.15 12.77
N THR A 203 -10.78 -12.85 13.87
CA THR A 203 -12.10 -13.09 14.44
C THR A 203 -12.08 -12.66 15.89
N GLU A 204 -12.93 -11.70 16.27
CA GLU A 204 -12.93 -11.12 17.61
C GLU A 204 -14.32 -11.11 18.24
N VAL A 205 -14.35 -11.39 19.55
CA VAL A 205 -15.55 -11.22 20.40
C VAL A 205 -15.19 -10.29 21.55
N PRO A 206 -15.61 -9.01 21.49
CA PRO A 206 -15.45 -8.11 22.62
C PRO A 206 -16.38 -8.49 23.76
N PHE A 207 -15.92 -8.24 24.98
CA PHE A 207 -16.69 -8.43 26.19
C PHE A 207 -16.39 -7.34 27.20
N ARG A 208 -17.43 -6.92 27.92
CA ARG A 208 -17.28 -6.06 29.10
C ARG A 208 -17.01 -6.93 30.33
N ILE A 209 -16.24 -6.37 31.27
CA ILE A 209 -15.83 -7.02 32.50
C ILE A 209 -16.67 -6.48 33.66
N GLU A 210 -17.46 -7.35 34.28
CA GLU A 210 -18.26 -7.05 35.49
C GLU A 210 -17.86 -7.99 36.63
N GLY A 211 -17.00 -7.50 37.52
CA GLY A 211 -16.39 -8.34 38.55
C GLY A 211 -15.50 -9.40 37.90
N ARG A 212 -15.89 -10.68 38.01
CA ARG A 212 -15.22 -11.79 37.31
C ARG A 212 -15.87 -12.17 35.99
N LYS A 213 -17.02 -11.59 35.63
CA LYS A 213 -17.78 -12.00 34.46
C LYS A 213 -17.28 -11.30 33.20
N ALA A 214 -17.12 -12.08 32.13
CA ALA A 214 -16.93 -11.61 30.77
C ALA A 214 -18.27 -11.73 30.03
N ILE A 215 -18.88 -10.58 29.73
CA ILE A 215 -20.19 -10.50 29.08
C ILE A 215 -19.98 -9.91 27.70
N ALA A 216 -20.32 -10.67 26.66
CA ALA A 216 -20.12 -10.26 25.29
C ALA A 216 -20.88 -8.97 24.97
N VAL A 217 -20.31 -8.16 24.09
CA VAL A 217 -20.91 -6.95 23.55
C VAL A 217 -20.76 -6.94 22.04
N ASP A 218 -21.56 -6.13 21.37
CA ASP A 218 -21.45 -5.97 19.91
C ASP A 218 -20.07 -5.43 19.55
N ALA A 219 -19.46 -6.05 18.54
CA ALA A 219 -18.19 -5.59 18.00
C ALA A 219 -18.35 -4.22 17.33
N PRO A 220 -17.33 -3.34 17.41
CA PRO A 220 -17.31 -2.12 16.63
C PRO A 220 -17.33 -2.45 15.13
N GLY A 221 -17.95 -1.61 14.31
CA GLY A 221 -18.03 -1.83 12.87
C GLY A 221 -16.65 -1.92 12.22
N ALA A 222 -15.67 -1.20 12.77
CA ALA A 222 -14.28 -1.27 12.35
C ALA A 222 -13.66 -2.68 12.45
N TRP A 223 -14.10 -3.52 13.41
CA TRP A 223 -13.64 -4.91 13.58
C TRP A 223 -14.42 -5.92 12.73
N ALA A 224 -15.01 -5.49 11.62
CA ALA A 224 -15.53 -6.43 10.63
C ALA A 224 -14.43 -7.47 10.28
N PRO A 225 -14.80 -8.72 9.97
CA PRO A 225 -13.83 -9.73 9.56
C PRO A 225 -12.96 -9.19 8.44
N ASP A 226 -11.69 -8.99 8.75
CA ASP A 226 -10.70 -8.46 7.84
C ASP A 226 -9.42 -9.27 7.98
N CYS A 227 -8.51 -9.04 7.06
CA CYS A 227 -7.20 -9.67 7.02
C CYS A 227 -6.16 -8.58 6.85
N MET A 228 -4.91 -8.88 7.21
CA MET A 228 -3.78 -7.98 6.96
C MET A 228 -3.90 -6.60 7.64
N SER A 229 -4.73 -6.48 8.69
CA SER A 229 -4.77 -5.34 9.61
C SER A 229 -4.28 -5.76 10.99
N ARG A 230 -4.14 -4.81 11.91
CA ARG A 230 -3.88 -5.06 13.33
C ARG A 230 -5.03 -4.52 14.16
N HIS A 231 -5.86 -5.42 14.66
CA HIS A 231 -6.86 -5.06 15.66
C HIS A 231 -6.17 -4.81 16.99
N GLY A 232 -6.81 -4.09 17.90
CA GLY A 232 -6.21 -3.75 19.19
C GLY A 232 -7.14 -2.97 20.10
N MET A 233 -6.71 -2.77 21.34
CA MET A 233 -7.39 -1.87 22.25
C MET A 233 -6.38 -0.97 22.93
N ALA A 234 -6.77 0.25 23.24
CA ALA A 234 -5.90 1.19 23.93
C ALA A 234 -6.70 2.12 24.86
N ARG A 235 -5.98 2.72 25.80
CA ARG A 235 -6.42 3.87 26.56
C ARG A 235 -5.67 5.11 26.09
N VAL A 236 -6.39 6.15 25.68
CA VAL A 236 -5.84 7.47 25.32
C VAL A 236 -6.40 8.50 26.30
N GLY A 237 -5.57 9.00 27.21
CA GLY A 237 -6.04 9.77 28.35
C GLY A 237 -7.01 8.95 29.22
N SER A 238 -8.26 9.40 29.34
CA SER A 238 -9.34 8.66 30.01
C SER A 238 -10.18 7.80 29.07
N ASP A 239 -10.04 7.97 27.76
CA ASP A 239 -10.85 7.30 26.77
C ASP A 239 -10.31 5.91 26.46
N ILE A 240 -11.22 4.96 26.30
CA ILE A 240 -10.91 3.57 25.96
C ILE A 240 -11.42 3.34 24.55
N ILE A 241 -10.58 2.78 23.70
CA ILE A 241 -10.86 2.59 22.28
C ILE A 241 -10.55 1.16 21.86
N ALA A 242 -11.43 0.60 21.05
CA ALA A 242 -11.08 -0.43 20.09
C ALA A 242 -10.36 0.22 18.90
N THR A 243 -9.39 -0.46 18.32
CA THR A 243 -8.54 0.07 17.26
C THR A 243 -8.38 -0.91 16.12
N VAL A 244 -8.28 -0.39 14.90
CA VAL A 244 -7.81 -1.11 13.72
C VAL A 244 -6.72 -0.26 13.08
N LEU A 245 -5.52 -0.81 13.03
CA LEU A 245 -4.38 -0.18 12.40
C LEU A 245 -4.10 -0.89 11.07
N SER A 246 -4.02 -0.12 9.98
CA SER A 246 -3.56 -0.63 8.69
C SER A 246 -2.48 0.27 8.10
N ASN A 247 -1.52 -0.36 7.43
CA ASN A 247 -0.40 0.29 6.73
C ASN A 247 -0.46 -0.14 5.26
N PRO A 248 -1.37 0.43 4.45
CA PRO A 248 -1.60 -0.04 3.08
C PRO A 248 -0.47 0.33 2.10
N SER A 249 0.44 1.21 2.50
CA SER A 249 1.69 1.54 1.80
C SER A 249 2.67 2.15 2.80
N PRO A 250 3.95 2.35 2.45
CA PRO A 250 4.91 3.07 3.29
C PRO A 250 4.49 4.52 3.54
N ASP A 251 3.68 5.08 2.65
CA ASP A 251 3.24 6.47 2.66
C ASP A 251 1.92 6.67 3.40
N GLU A 252 1.25 5.61 3.86
CA GLU A 252 -0.05 5.70 4.52
C GLU A 252 -0.13 4.83 5.77
N MET A 253 -0.73 5.37 6.82
CA MET A 253 -1.20 4.62 7.99
C MET A 253 -2.61 5.07 8.34
N ASN A 254 -3.50 4.13 8.59
CA ASN A 254 -4.87 4.39 9.00
C ASN A 254 -5.09 3.85 10.41
N LEU A 255 -5.47 4.73 11.32
CA LEU A 255 -5.93 4.37 12.66
C LEU A 255 -7.46 4.52 12.70
N GLY A 256 -8.16 3.41 12.46
CA GLY A 256 -9.57 3.27 12.77
C GLY A 256 -9.78 3.06 14.27
N ILE A 257 -10.79 3.71 14.84
CA ILE A 257 -11.14 3.55 16.25
C ILE A 257 -12.64 3.44 16.44
N SER A 258 -13.02 2.79 17.54
CA SER A 258 -14.34 2.98 18.13
C SER A 258 -14.22 3.16 19.65
N ARG A 259 -14.84 4.22 20.16
CA ARG A 259 -14.74 4.60 21.58
C ARG A 259 -15.73 3.83 22.43
N TRP A 260 -15.26 3.33 23.58
CA TRP A 260 -16.11 2.70 24.58
C TRP A 260 -17.00 3.73 25.29
N GLU A 261 -18.32 3.57 25.21
CA GLU A 261 -19.33 4.46 25.81
C GLU A 261 -19.85 3.97 27.18
N GLY A 262 -19.25 2.90 27.72
CA GLY A 262 -19.60 2.33 29.03
C GLY A 262 -20.32 0.99 28.94
N THR A 263 -21.19 0.81 27.96
CA THR A 263 -21.93 -0.46 27.72
C THR A 263 -21.75 -1.01 26.31
N ARG A 264 -21.31 -0.18 25.37
CA ARG A 264 -21.13 -0.51 23.96
C ARG A 264 -20.01 0.34 23.35
N PHE A 265 -19.57 -0.03 22.15
CA PHE A 265 -18.74 0.81 21.32
C PHE A 265 -19.60 1.85 20.57
N GLY A 266 -19.07 3.06 20.43
CA GLY A 266 -19.68 4.16 19.71
C GLY A 266 -19.50 4.06 18.18
N PRO A 267 -19.80 5.12 17.43
CA PRO A 267 -19.55 5.15 15.99
C PRO A 267 -18.05 5.09 15.68
N ASP A 268 -17.71 4.47 14.55
CA ASP A 268 -16.33 4.38 14.08
C ASP A 268 -15.82 5.74 13.59
N ALA A 269 -14.53 5.97 13.77
CA ALA A 269 -13.82 7.12 13.22
C ALA A 269 -12.42 6.71 12.75
N GLN A 270 -11.91 7.34 11.70
CA GLN A 270 -10.58 7.03 11.16
C GLN A 270 -9.70 8.27 11.09
N LEU A 271 -8.49 8.16 11.62
CA LEU A 271 -7.40 9.11 11.38
C LEU A 271 -6.44 8.50 10.35
N THR A 272 -6.37 9.11 9.18
CA THR A 272 -5.39 8.76 8.15
C THR A 272 -4.17 9.67 8.30
N MET A 273 -2.99 9.07 8.24
CA MET A 273 -1.69 9.72 8.34
C MET A 273 -0.92 9.43 7.06
N ARG A 274 -0.35 10.47 6.45
CA ARG A 274 0.46 10.37 5.23
C ARG A 274 1.90 10.70 5.53
N PHE A 275 2.82 9.91 4.99
CA PHE A 275 4.24 9.95 5.28
C PHE A 275 5.04 10.22 4.00
N ASP A 276 6.26 10.69 4.20
CA ASP A 276 7.32 10.60 3.21
C ASP A 276 7.96 9.21 3.31
N HIS A 277 8.86 8.87 2.40
CA HIS A 277 9.68 7.66 2.50
C HIS A 277 11.08 7.90 1.94
N ALA A 278 11.99 6.95 2.22
CA ALA A 278 13.33 6.95 1.68
C ALA A 278 13.65 5.61 1.03
N LEU A 279 14.33 5.66 -0.12
CA LEU A 279 14.98 4.50 -0.69
C LEU A 279 16.32 4.27 0.00
N VAL A 280 16.50 3.08 0.58
CA VAL A 280 17.70 2.69 1.33
C VAL A 280 18.28 1.41 0.73
N SER A 281 19.61 1.28 0.70
CA SER A 281 20.25 0.06 0.24
C SER A 281 19.93 -1.13 1.16
N GLY A 282 19.31 -2.17 0.61
CA GLY A 282 19.14 -3.48 1.24
C GLY A 282 20.28 -4.47 0.93
N GLY A 283 21.29 -4.03 0.17
CA GLY A 283 22.43 -4.85 -0.26
C GLY A 283 22.56 -4.93 -1.78
N SER A 284 23.78 -5.16 -2.26
CA SER A 284 24.08 -5.31 -3.69
C SER A 284 25.14 -6.37 -3.91
N ALA A 285 25.10 -7.05 -5.05
CA ALA A 285 26.12 -8.03 -5.42
C ALA A 285 26.34 -8.08 -6.94
N CYS A 286 27.52 -8.54 -7.33
CA CYS A 286 27.92 -8.76 -8.71
C CYS A 286 28.56 -10.13 -8.88
N ALA A 287 28.35 -10.71 -10.06
CA ALA A 287 29.01 -11.94 -10.46
C ALA A 287 30.54 -11.75 -10.52
N PRO A 288 31.34 -12.79 -10.21
CA PRO A 288 30.89 -14.11 -9.77
C PRO A 288 30.56 -14.21 -8.27
N LYS A 289 31.23 -13.44 -7.40
CA LYS A 289 31.06 -13.44 -5.93
C LYS A 289 31.53 -12.12 -5.29
N GLN A 290 31.03 -10.99 -5.77
CA GLN A 290 31.34 -9.67 -5.22
C GLN A 290 30.13 -9.16 -4.42
N SER A 291 30.28 -8.93 -3.12
CA SER A 291 29.27 -8.28 -2.27
C SER A 291 30.00 -7.47 -1.19
N PRO A 292 29.74 -6.15 -1.04
CA PRO A 292 28.82 -5.34 -1.84
C PRO A 292 29.33 -5.03 -3.25
N CYS A 293 28.42 -4.73 -4.18
CA CYS A 293 28.72 -4.20 -5.52
C CYS A 293 28.30 -2.73 -5.64
N GLU A 294 29.09 -1.84 -5.04
CA GLU A 294 28.78 -0.41 -4.88
C GLU A 294 28.55 0.33 -6.21
N ASP A 295 29.31 0.00 -7.25
CA ASP A 295 29.15 0.62 -8.57
C ASP A 295 27.81 0.24 -9.22
N PHE A 296 27.35 -0.99 -9.03
CA PHE A 296 25.99 -1.37 -9.43
C PHE A 296 24.93 -0.75 -8.53
N ALA A 297 25.18 -0.67 -7.22
CA ALA A 297 24.25 -0.07 -6.27
C ALA A 297 23.90 1.37 -6.66
N ALA A 298 24.90 2.18 -7.06
CA ALA A 298 24.65 3.54 -7.54
C ALA A 298 23.74 3.59 -8.78
N VAL A 299 23.94 2.70 -9.75
CA VAL A 299 23.12 2.61 -10.96
C VAL A 299 21.70 2.14 -10.63
N ALA A 300 21.58 1.12 -9.79
CA ALA A 300 20.30 0.55 -9.39
C ALA A 300 19.47 1.52 -8.54
N MET A 301 20.06 2.24 -7.59
CA MET A 301 19.36 3.28 -6.81
C MET A 301 18.83 4.41 -7.71
N ALA A 302 19.62 4.84 -8.70
CA ALA A 302 19.19 5.85 -9.65
C ALA A 302 18.01 5.37 -10.52
N ALA A 303 18.03 4.10 -10.92
CA ALA A 303 16.92 3.47 -11.63
C ALA A 303 15.67 3.34 -10.74
N ALA A 304 15.80 2.82 -9.52
CA ALA A 304 14.71 2.70 -8.55
C ALA A 304 14.04 4.06 -8.28
N ALA A 305 14.83 5.10 -7.96
CA ALA A 305 14.31 6.45 -7.70
C ALA A 305 13.61 7.09 -8.92
N ARG A 306 13.94 6.68 -10.14
CA ARG A 306 13.22 7.11 -11.35
C ARG A 306 11.94 6.29 -11.56
N TYR A 307 11.99 4.98 -11.35
CA TYR A 307 10.87 4.08 -11.57
C TYR A 307 9.76 4.32 -10.55
N GLU A 308 10.10 4.42 -9.27
CA GLU A 308 9.14 4.59 -8.17
C GLU A 308 8.26 5.83 -8.33
N ARG A 309 8.75 6.89 -8.98
CA ARG A 309 7.94 8.11 -9.24
C ARG A 309 6.79 7.88 -10.24
N SER A 310 6.83 6.79 -10.99
CA SER A 310 5.84 6.40 -11.99
C SER A 310 6.04 4.91 -12.30
N PRO A 311 5.64 4.00 -11.41
CA PRO A 311 5.99 2.58 -11.46
C PRO A 311 5.16 1.83 -12.52
N VAL A 312 5.38 2.20 -13.77
CA VAL A 312 4.70 1.65 -14.95
C VAL A 312 5.73 1.17 -15.95
N GLN A 313 5.39 0.09 -16.67
CA GLN A 313 6.24 -0.43 -17.74
C GLN A 313 6.64 0.68 -18.71
N GLY A 314 7.93 0.76 -19.02
CA GLY A 314 8.50 1.74 -19.94
C GLY A 314 8.98 3.04 -19.29
N THR A 315 8.74 3.27 -17.99
CA THR A 315 9.25 4.47 -17.28
C THR A 315 10.76 4.61 -17.35
N LEU A 316 11.49 3.49 -17.32
CA LEU A 316 12.95 3.47 -17.41
C LEU A 316 13.47 3.38 -18.85
N ASP A 317 12.60 3.19 -19.85
CA ASP A 317 13.03 2.99 -21.22
C ASP A 317 13.78 4.21 -21.76
N ARG A 318 14.71 3.89 -22.67
CA ARG A 318 15.41 4.87 -23.50
C ARG A 318 15.46 4.35 -24.94
N PRO A 319 15.42 5.24 -25.95
CA PRO A 319 15.51 4.82 -27.34
C PRO A 319 16.87 4.16 -27.61
N LEU A 320 16.84 2.90 -28.05
CA LEU A 320 18.01 2.18 -28.55
C LEU A 320 18.02 2.20 -30.08
N LYS A 321 19.23 2.23 -30.67
CA LYS A 321 19.44 2.28 -32.12
C LYS A 321 20.52 1.28 -32.55
N GLY A 322 20.47 0.88 -33.82
CA GLY A 322 21.50 0.04 -34.44
C GLY A 322 21.77 -1.25 -33.68
N ALA A 323 23.04 -1.60 -33.53
CA ALA A 323 23.48 -2.83 -32.87
C ALA A 323 22.96 -2.96 -31.42
N ALA A 324 22.95 -1.87 -30.65
CA ALA A 324 22.46 -1.90 -29.27
C ALA A 324 20.98 -2.29 -29.18
N LYS A 325 20.15 -1.83 -30.13
CA LYS A 325 18.75 -2.25 -30.21
C LYS A 325 18.63 -3.75 -30.52
N VAL A 326 19.38 -4.24 -31.52
CA VAL A 326 19.35 -5.65 -31.91
C VAL A 326 19.78 -6.55 -30.74
N SER A 327 20.85 -6.18 -30.03
CA SER A 327 21.33 -6.91 -28.85
C SER A 327 20.31 -6.90 -27.71
N TYR A 328 19.66 -5.76 -27.46
CA TYR A 328 18.64 -5.65 -26.43
C TYR A 328 17.35 -6.41 -26.77
N ASP A 329 16.93 -6.39 -28.04
CA ASP A 329 15.79 -7.17 -28.51
C ASP A 329 16.06 -8.69 -28.33
N ALA A 330 17.31 -9.14 -28.52
CA ALA A 330 17.71 -10.53 -28.26
C ALA A 330 17.68 -10.89 -26.76
N LEU A 331 18.12 -9.96 -25.89
CA LEU A 331 17.98 -10.10 -24.43
C LEU A 331 16.51 -10.26 -24.01
N LEU A 332 15.63 -9.38 -24.50
CA LEU A 332 14.18 -9.44 -24.23
C LEU A 332 13.55 -10.75 -24.72
N ALA A 333 13.96 -11.22 -25.91
CA ALA A 333 13.46 -12.48 -26.45
C ALA A 333 13.87 -13.67 -25.57
N ALA A 334 15.12 -13.71 -25.11
CA ALA A 334 15.59 -14.75 -24.19
C ALA A 334 14.88 -14.69 -22.82
N ALA A 335 14.62 -13.50 -22.29
CA ALA A 335 13.95 -13.33 -21.01
C ALA A 335 12.49 -13.80 -21.00
N ARG A 336 11.82 -13.71 -22.16
CA ARG A 336 10.42 -14.11 -22.36
C ARG A 336 10.26 -15.53 -22.91
N ALA A 337 11.35 -16.20 -23.28
CA ALA A 337 11.32 -17.58 -23.72
C ALA A 337 10.95 -18.51 -22.55
N PRO A 338 10.41 -19.71 -22.82
CA PRO A 338 10.18 -20.71 -21.78
C PRO A 338 11.43 -20.96 -20.93
N GLY A 339 11.29 -20.92 -19.61
CA GLY A 339 12.40 -21.06 -18.67
C GLY A 339 13.27 -19.80 -18.47
N GLY A 340 12.92 -18.69 -19.12
CA GLY A 340 13.54 -17.37 -18.96
C GLY A 340 13.24 -16.70 -17.60
N LEU A 341 13.31 -15.37 -17.56
CA LEU A 341 13.07 -14.58 -16.34
C LEU A 341 11.60 -14.33 -16.08
N ALA A 342 10.84 -14.07 -17.14
CA ALA A 342 9.41 -13.77 -17.11
C ALA A 342 8.74 -14.37 -18.37
N PRO A 343 8.63 -15.71 -18.46
CA PRO A 343 7.96 -16.36 -19.58
C PRO A 343 6.47 -15.96 -19.63
N LYS A 344 5.91 -15.87 -20.84
CA LYS A 344 4.52 -15.45 -21.03
C LYS A 344 3.54 -16.49 -20.46
N GLY A 345 2.66 -16.05 -19.57
CA GLY A 345 1.53 -16.85 -19.07
C GLY A 345 1.86 -17.82 -17.93
N GLU A 346 3.05 -17.72 -17.33
CA GLU A 346 3.53 -18.62 -16.27
C GLU A 346 4.02 -17.84 -15.03
N SER A 347 3.10 -17.22 -14.27
CA SER A 347 3.47 -16.38 -13.10
C SER A 347 4.17 -17.15 -11.97
N ALA A 348 4.00 -18.47 -11.90
CA ALA A 348 4.67 -19.32 -10.91
C ALA A 348 6.17 -19.56 -11.19
N THR A 349 6.75 -18.90 -12.21
CA THR A 349 8.13 -19.18 -12.68
C THR A 349 9.09 -18.00 -12.56
N PHE A 350 8.65 -16.87 -12.00
CA PHE A 350 9.55 -15.73 -11.77
C PHE A 350 10.72 -16.14 -10.88
N ARG A 351 11.90 -15.67 -11.26
CA ARG A 351 13.16 -16.03 -10.59
C ARG A 351 13.32 -15.23 -9.30
N ASP A 352 14.16 -15.72 -8.40
CA ASP A 352 14.62 -14.96 -7.26
C ASP A 352 15.71 -13.95 -7.68
N LEU A 353 15.89 -12.93 -6.86
CA LEU A 353 17.00 -11.99 -6.94
C LEU A 353 18.34 -12.75 -6.85
N PRO A 354 19.22 -12.66 -7.87
CA PRO A 354 20.51 -13.36 -7.81
C PRO A 354 21.39 -12.84 -6.67
N ASP A 355 21.78 -13.70 -5.74
CA ASP A 355 22.55 -13.31 -4.56
C ASP A 355 24.08 -13.42 -4.76
N PHE A 356 24.52 -14.21 -5.76
CA PHE A 356 25.91 -14.55 -6.03
C PHE A 356 26.67 -15.12 -4.80
N GLY A 357 25.95 -15.76 -3.88
CA GLY A 357 26.47 -16.21 -2.58
C GLY A 357 26.85 -15.07 -1.62
N GLY A 358 26.36 -13.86 -1.88
CA GLY A 358 26.62 -12.63 -1.11
C GLY A 358 25.51 -12.23 -0.15
N ALA A 359 24.49 -13.08 0.05
CA ALA A 359 23.37 -12.87 0.98
C ALA A 359 22.58 -11.57 0.74
N VAL A 360 22.49 -11.11 -0.52
CA VAL A 360 21.68 -9.93 -0.87
C VAL A 360 20.21 -10.21 -0.58
N GLY A 361 19.58 -9.35 0.22
CA GLY A 361 18.18 -9.55 0.61
C GLY A 361 17.95 -10.74 1.55
N GLU A 362 18.98 -11.20 2.28
CA GLU A 362 18.80 -12.26 3.28
C GLU A 362 17.73 -11.87 4.32
N GLY A 363 16.75 -12.76 4.51
CA GLY A 363 15.59 -12.51 5.38
C GLY A 363 14.51 -11.60 4.79
N MET A 364 14.65 -11.19 3.53
CA MET A 364 13.71 -10.34 2.80
C MET A 364 12.94 -11.13 1.73
N MET A 365 11.94 -10.50 1.11
CA MET A 365 11.16 -11.12 0.02
C MET A 365 11.94 -11.00 -1.30
N THR A 366 12.60 -12.07 -1.74
CA THR A 366 13.53 -12.01 -2.89
C THR A 366 12.97 -12.55 -4.20
N GLY A 367 11.71 -12.99 -4.26
CA GLY A 367 11.06 -13.42 -5.50
C GLY A 367 10.53 -12.24 -6.30
N TYR A 368 10.70 -12.21 -7.63
CA TYR A 368 10.02 -11.23 -8.48
C TYR A 368 8.56 -11.65 -8.70
N GLY A 369 7.65 -10.70 -8.88
CA GLY A 369 6.27 -10.96 -9.29
C GLY A 369 6.00 -10.68 -10.77
N ASP A 370 4.72 -10.71 -11.15
CA ASP A 370 4.25 -10.46 -12.52
C ASP A 370 4.23 -9.00 -12.93
N GLU A 371 4.26 -8.10 -11.96
CA GLU A 371 4.40 -6.67 -12.17
C GLU A 371 5.82 -6.28 -12.60
N ALA A 372 6.79 -7.15 -12.38
CA ALA A 372 8.19 -6.88 -12.66
C ALA A 372 8.42 -6.65 -14.16
N THR A 373 9.25 -5.66 -14.48
CA THR A 373 9.41 -5.17 -15.85
C THR A 373 10.86 -5.06 -16.28
N PHE A 374 11.07 -5.18 -17.58
CA PHE A 374 12.39 -5.08 -18.20
C PHE A 374 12.67 -3.66 -18.68
N PHE A 375 13.93 -3.24 -18.57
CA PHE A 375 14.40 -1.97 -19.11
C PHE A 375 15.89 -2.07 -19.52
N PRO A 376 16.38 -1.21 -20.43
CA PRO A 376 17.79 -1.18 -20.76
C PRO A 376 18.60 -0.50 -19.64
N ILE A 377 19.60 -1.20 -19.10
CA ILE A 377 20.50 -0.67 -18.06
C ILE A 377 21.94 -0.72 -18.55
N ASP A 378 22.68 0.39 -18.42
CA ASP A 378 24.10 0.43 -18.76
C ASP A 378 24.93 0.19 -17.51
N PHE A 379 25.81 -0.82 -17.56
CA PHE A 379 26.69 -1.15 -16.44
C PHE A 379 28.04 -1.62 -16.97
N ARG A 380 29.13 -1.03 -16.44
CA ARG A 380 30.52 -1.32 -16.84
C ARG A 380 30.76 -1.31 -18.37
N GLY A 381 30.09 -0.39 -19.06
CA GLY A 381 30.23 -0.20 -20.52
C GLY A 381 29.42 -1.16 -21.39
N GLU A 382 28.59 -2.02 -20.79
CA GLU A 382 27.70 -2.94 -21.49
C GLU A 382 26.24 -2.50 -21.31
N THR A 383 25.43 -2.56 -22.38
CA THR A 383 23.97 -2.45 -22.27
C THR A 383 23.40 -3.81 -21.93
N LEU A 384 22.87 -3.93 -20.72
CA LEU A 384 22.30 -5.13 -20.13
C LEU A 384 20.77 -5.07 -20.11
N LEU A 385 20.17 -6.22 -19.81
CA LEU A 385 18.76 -6.32 -19.46
C LEU A 385 18.59 -6.05 -17.97
N GLY A 386 18.09 -4.87 -17.63
CA GLY A 386 17.59 -4.56 -16.30
C GLY A 386 16.23 -5.22 -16.07
N TYR A 387 16.00 -5.70 -14.85
CA TYR A 387 14.73 -6.24 -14.39
C TYR A 387 14.42 -5.62 -13.03
N ILE A 388 13.27 -4.97 -12.90
CA ILE A 388 12.83 -4.29 -11.66
C ILE A 388 11.41 -4.73 -11.29
N GLY A 389 11.17 -5.00 -10.02
CA GLY A 389 9.86 -5.36 -9.47
C GLY A 389 9.86 -5.27 -7.95
N HIS A 390 8.73 -5.58 -7.33
CA HIS A 390 8.64 -5.68 -5.88
C HIS A 390 9.17 -7.02 -5.37
N GLY A 391 9.41 -7.12 -4.06
CA GLY A 391 9.74 -8.38 -3.40
C GLY A 391 8.51 -9.23 -3.11
N HIS A 392 8.55 -10.52 -3.47
CA HIS A 392 7.46 -11.48 -3.27
C HIS A 392 7.88 -12.69 -2.45
N VAL A 393 6.91 -13.22 -1.69
CA VAL A 393 6.93 -14.57 -1.11
C VAL A 393 5.56 -15.21 -1.30
N GLY A 394 5.46 -16.14 -2.25
CA GLY A 394 4.17 -16.71 -2.66
C GLY A 394 3.30 -15.64 -3.31
N TRP A 395 2.11 -15.38 -2.74
CA TRP A 395 1.20 -14.32 -3.19
C TRP A 395 1.41 -12.99 -2.45
N ARG A 396 2.28 -12.95 -1.44
CA ARG A 396 2.54 -11.74 -0.66
C ARG A 396 3.59 -10.90 -1.38
N VAL A 397 3.30 -9.61 -1.49
CA VAL A 397 4.16 -8.57 -2.04
C VAL A 397 4.53 -7.58 -0.94
N ASN A 398 5.75 -7.06 -0.95
CA ASN A 398 6.17 -5.93 -0.12
C ASN A 398 6.40 -4.67 -0.96
N ASP A 399 6.63 -3.54 -0.30
CA ASP A 399 6.84 -2.26 -0.97
C ASP A 399 8.28 -2.06 -1.49
N ASP A 400 9.22 -2.93 -1.08
CA ASP A 400 10.61 -2.83 -1.46
C ASP A 400 10.81 -3.07 -2.96
N TRP A 401 11.87 -2.48 -3.53
CA TRP A 401 12.24 -2.70 -4.93
C TRP A 401 13.40 -3.67 -5.04
N MET A 402 13.33 -4.54 -6.04
CA MET A 402 14.42 -5.41 -6.44
C MET A 402 14.87 -5.06 -7.83
N LEU A 403 16.19 -5.02 -8.05
CA LEU A 403 16.78 -4.76 -9.35
C LEU A 403 17.84 -5.81 -9.66
N SER A 404 17.83 -6.33 -10.88
CA SER A 404 18.89 -7.20 -11.39
C SER A 404 19.25 -6.84 -12.82
N ALA A 405 20.50 -7.11 -13.19
CA ALA A 405 21.02 -6.90 -14.53
C ALA A 405 21.53 -8.21 -15.11
N TRP A 406 21.16 -8.48 -16.36
CA TRP A 406 21.42 -9.75 -17.03
C TRP A 406 22.07 -9.52 -18.40
N ARG A 407 22.98 -10.42 -18.77
CA ARG A 407 23.57 -10.46 -20.11
C ARG A 407 23.18 -11.72 -20.85
N LEU A 408 23.30 -11.69 -22.17
CA LEU A 408 23.10 -12.86 -23.02
C LEU A 408 24.46 -13.43 -23.39
N LYS A 409 24.72 -14.68 -23.01
CA LYS A 409 25.94 -15.39 -23.38
C LYS A 409 25.60 -16.77 -23.92
N ALA A 410 26.03 -17.03 -25.14
CA ALA A 410 25.74 -18.27 -25.86
C ALA A 410 24.23 -18.64 -25.88
N GLY A 411 23.35 -17.64 -25.94
CA GLY A 411 21.89 -17.83 -25.96
C GLY A 411 21.23 -17.96 -24.58
N THR A 412 22.00 -17.96 -23.50
CA THR A 412 21.51 -18.08 -22.12
C THR A 412 21.66 -16.76 -21.38
N LEU A 413 20.67 -16.40 -20.56
CA LEU A 413 20.77 -15.25 -19.67
C LEU A 413 21.64 -15.60 -18.46
N GLU A 414 22.69 -14.81 -18.26
CA GLU A 414 23.56 -14.88 -17.09
C GLU A 414 23.35 -13.63 -16.22
N PRO A 415 23.11 -13.78 -14.90
CA PRO A 415 22.99 -12.63 -14.01
C PRO A 415 24.37 -11.97 -13.83
N VAL A 416 24.39 -10.65 -13.89
CA VAL A 416 25.61 -9.83 -13.79
C VAL A 416 25.68 -9.12 -12.45
N ALA A 417 24.56 -8.57 -12.00
CA ALA A 417 24.47 -7.81 -10.76
C ALA A 417 23.04 -7.75 -10.24
N SER A 418 22.92 -7.50 -8.94
CA SER A 418 21.64 -7.42 -8.21
C SER A 418 21.72 -6.38 -7.12
N MET A 419 20.58 -5.78 -6.80
CA MET A 419 20.38 -4.89 -5.68
C MET A 419 18.99 -5.09 -5.09
N TYR A 420 18.94 -5.13 -3.76
CA TYR A 420 17.71 -4.96 -3.00
C TYR A 420 17.63 -3.51 -2.51
N VAL A 421 16.49 -2.85 -2.68
CA VAL A 421 16.25 -1.46 -2.30
C VAL A 421 15.06 -1.43 -1.36
N LYS A 422 15.31 -1.07 -0.10
CA LYS A 422 14.27 -0.92 0.91
C LYS A 422 13.51 0.38 0.71
N VAL A 423 12.20 0.35 0.89
CA VAL A 423 11.35 1.53 1.00
C VAL A 423 11.04 1.76 2.47
N GLU A 424 11.78 2.67 3.10
CA GLU A 424 11.63 2.94 4.53
C GLU A 424 10.73 4.15 4.75
N ARG A 425 9.62 3.94 5.47
CA ARG A 425 8.72 5.01 5.89
C ARG A 425 9.51 6.12 6.61
N GLY A 426 9.25 7.34 6.20
CA GLY A 426 9.95 8.53 6.64
C GLY A 426 9.20 9.31 7.72
N ALA A 427 9.23 10.63 7.59
CA ALA A 427 8.55 11.53 8.51
C ALA A 427 7.06 11.63 8.15
N LEU A 428 6.23 11.88 9.17
CA LEU A 428 4.83 12.26 8.96
C LEU A 428 4.77 13.58 8.17
N LEU A 429 3.97 13.61 7.11
CA LEU A 429 3.69 14.79 6.30
C LEU A 429 2.38 15.44 6.71
N LEU A 430 1.31 14.67 6.75
CA LEU A 430 -0.06 15.17 6.91
C LEU A 430 -0.91 14.16 7.70
N SER A 431 -1.98 14.65 8.32
CA SER A 431 -3.04 13.78 8.83
C SER A 431 -4.40 14.43 8.64
N ALA A 432 -5.41 13.61 8.46
CA ALA A 432 -6.80 14.04 8.32
C ALA A 432 -7.73 12.99 8.91
N VAL A 433 -8.86 13.43 9.43
CA VAL A 433 -9.97 12.53 9.71
C VAL A 433 -10.72 12.29 8.41
N VAL A 434 -10.82 11.02 8.04
CA VAL A 434 -11.60 10.58 6.89
C VAL A 434 -12.83 9.84 7.39
N PRO A 435 -13.96 9.92 6.68
CA PRO A 435 -15.08 9.03 6.94
C PRO A 435 -14.59 7.58 6.95
N ALA A 436 -15.05 6.78 7.91
CA ALA A 436 -14.79 5.35 7.88
C ALA A 436 -15.32 4.78 6.54
N PRO A 437 -14.61 3.85 5.88
CA PRO A 437 -15.12 3.19 4.69
C PRO A 437 -16.51 2.61 5.01
N GLU A 438 -17.47 2.74 4.09
CA GLU A 438 -18.73 1.99 4.25
C GLU A 438 -18.39 0.50 4.30
N PRO A 439 -19.05 -0.30 5.18
CA PRO A 439 -18.82 -1.74 5.21
C PRO A 439 -19.02 -2.30 3.80
N GLN A 440 -17.98 -2.89 3.22
CA GLN A 440 -18.12 -3.57 1.94
C GLN A 440 -19.13 -4.70 2.14
N SER A 441 -20.25 -4.64 1.41
CA SER A 441 -21.13 -5.80 1.30
C SER A 441 -20.34 -6.89 0.59
N LEU A 442 -19.89 -7.89 1.35
CA LEU A 442 -19.23 -9.10 0.83
C LEU A 442 -20.04 -9.76 -0.28
#